data_AF-A0A816LC43-F1
#
_entry.id   AF-A0A816LC43-F1
#
_cell.length_a   1.000
_cell.length_b   1.000
_cell.length_c   1.000
_cell.angle_alpha   90.00
_cell.angle_beta   90.00
_cell.angle_gamma   90.00
#
_symmetry.space_group_name_H-M   'P 1'
#
loop_
_entity.id
_entity.type
_entity.pdbx_description
1 polymer ?
#
loop_
_entity_poly.entity_id
_entity_poly.type
_entity_poly.pdbx_seq_one_letter_code
_entity_poly.pdbx_strand_id
1 'polypeptide(L)'
;MVLLKGLFTSKRQLFLLTIAVVSALTIAGATAGLVVGLRKNIFWFTLRRQSVFLTIAVVSALTIAGATAGLVVGLRKSASNSATSESVCGSSHETYVINGSSILGKYSRAAVAVDSAECSRIGRVILEKNGTTMDAALAAAICDGVMNAHSMGIGGGCVITIYSKKNNTAYSIIGREKAPRAANSTMFVGRENMSVA
;
A
#
# COMPACT_ATOMS: atom_id res chain seq x y z
N MET A 1 45.90 -7.39 -4.50
CA MET A 1 45.90 -8.09 -5.81
C MET A 1 45.73 -9.57 -5.46
N VAL A 2 44.59 -10.25 -5.57
CA VAL A 2 43.33 -10.14 -6.31
C VAL A 2 42.29 -10.88 -5.46
N LEU A 3 41.15 -10.28 -5.07
CA LEU A 3 39.85 -10.96 -4.87
C LEU A 3 38.76 -10.00 -4.34
N LEU A 4 38.60 -8.86 -5.02
CA LEU A 4 37.40 -8.02 -4.93
C LEU A 4 36.91 -7.73 -6.35
N LYS A 5 36.68 -8.81 -7.11
CA LYS A 5 35.88 -8.78 -8.34
C LYS A 5 34.57 -9.49 -8.03
N GLY A 6 33.52 -8.71 -7.86
CA GLY A 6 32.16 -9.23 -7.71
C GLY A 6 31.42 -8.55 -6.59
N LEU A 7 30.92 -7.34 -6.84
CA LEU A 7 29.65 -6.88 -6.25
C LEU A 7 29.11 -5.69 -7.06
N PHE A 8 29.00 -5.90 -8.38
CA PHE A 8 28.27 -5.01 -9.27
C PHE A 8 26.84 -5.53 -9.32
N THR A 9 25.92 -4.93 -8.54
CA THR A 9 24.46 -4.79 -8.80
C THR A 9 23.73 -4.48 -7.48
N SER A 10 23.27 -3.24 -7.29
CA SER A 10 21.97 -2.91 -6.65
C SER A 10 21.87 -1.41 -6.33
N LYS A 11 20.85 -0.73 -6.86
CA LYS A 11 20.50 0.67 -6.55
C LYS A 11 20.32 0.95 -5.05
N ARG A 12 20.18 -0.08 -4.21
CA ARG A 12 20.07 0.04 -2.75
C ARG A 12 21.38 0.45 -2.07
N GLN A 13 22.54 0.07 -2.61
CA GLN A 13 23.84 0.42 -2.02
C GLN A 13 24.16 1.91 -2.20
N LEU A 14 23.82 2.50 -3.35
CA LEU A 14 23.99 3.94 -3.59
C LEU A 14 23.13 4.79 -2.64
N PHE A 15 21.90 4.35 -2.34
CA PHE A 15 21.01 5.04 -1.41
C PHE A 15 21.53 5.01 0.04
N LEU A 16 22.06 3.87 0.47
CA LEU A 16 22.68 3.75 1.80
C LEU A 16 23.97 4.58 1.90
N LEU A 17 24.76 4.66 0.83
CA LEU A 17 25.95 5.52 0.80
C LEU A 17 25.57 7.00 0.89
N THR A 18 24.50 7.44 0.21
CA THR A 18 24.02 8.83 0.32
C THR A 18 23.52 9.17 1.72
N ILE A 19 22.80 8.26 2.38
CA ILE A 19 22.33 8.48 3.75
C ILE A 19 23.52 8.59 4.71
N ALA A 20 24.54 7.72 4.55
CA ALA A 20 25.75 7.74 5.39
C ALA A 20 26.58 9.03 5.22
N VAL A 21 26.68 9.57 4.00
CA VAL A 21 27.41 10.82 3.74
C VAL A 21 26.68 12.04 4.31
N VAL A 22 25.34 12.08 4.20
CA VAL A 22 24.53 13.19 4.73
C VAL A 22 24.52 13.21 6.27
N SER A 23 24.49 12.06 6.93
CA SER A 23 24.57 12.00 8.39
C SER A 23 25.96 12.41 8.91
N ALA A 24 27.04 12.00 8.25
CA ALA A 24 28.40 12.43 8.60
C ALA A 24 28.59 13.95 8.50
N LEU A 25 28.03 14.59 7.46
CA LEU A 25 28.13 16.04 7.28
C LEU A 25 27.30 16.83 8.31
N THR A 26 26.21 16.25 8.80
CA THR A 26 25.36 16.87 9.83
C THR A 26 26.02 16.84 11.20
N ILE A 27 26.77 15.77 11.52
CA ILE A 27 27.47 15.63 12.81
C ILE A 27 28.65 16.60 12.90
N ALA A 28 29.36 16.86 11.80
CA ALA A 28 30.45 17.85 11.76
C ALA A 28 29.96 19.30 11.95
N GLY A 29 28.72 19.61 11.57
CA GLY A 29 28.12 20.94 11.80
C GLY A 29 27.74 21.23 13.25
N ALA A 30 27.62 20.20 14.10
CA ALA A 30 27.13 20.35 15.47
C ALA A 30 28.24 20.64 16.51
N THR A 31 29.52 20.42 16.18
CA THR A 31 30.63 20.56 17.15
C THR A 31 31.30 21.93 17.17
N ALA A 32 30.98 22.83 16.23
CA ALA A 32 31.49 24.21 16.24
C ALA A 32 30.75 25.15 17.22
N GLY A 33 29.76 24.64 17.97
CA GLY A 33 28.93 25.42 18.89
C GLY A 33 29.34 25.35 20.37
N LEU A 34 30.51 24.80 20.70
CA LEU A 34 30.90 24.55 22.10
C LEU A 34 32.11 25.37 22.58
N VAL A 35 32.29 26.61 22.14
CA VAL A 35 33.10 27.59 22.88
C VAL A 35 32.49 28.97 22.64
N VAL A 36 32.05 29.62 23.73
CA VAL A 36 31.85 31.06 23.98
C VAL A 36 30.52 31.29 24.69
N GLY A 37 30.63 31.53 25.99
CA GLY A 37 29.53 31.80 26.90
C GLY A 37 28.94 33.21 26.78
N LEU A 38 27.70 33.28 27.27
CA LEU A 38 26.91 34.40 27.78
C LEU A 38 26.74 35.67 26.91
N ARG A 39 25.45 36.04 26.76
CA ARG A 39 24.88 37.20 26.04
C ARG A 39 24.94 37.13 24.52
N LYS A 40 23.89 36.57 23.89
CA LYS A 40 23.27 37.03 22.61
C LYS A 40 22.11 36.10 22.18
N ASN A 41 21.03 36.04 22.97
CA ASN A 41 19.86 35.18 22.71
C ASN A 41 18.84 35.71 21.67
N ILE A 42 19.08 36.85 21.04
CA ILE A 42 18.16 37.43 20.03
C ILE A 42 18.79 37.52 18.64
N PHE A 43 20.11 37.64 18.54
CA PHE A 43 20.79 37.80 17.25
C PHE A 43 20.98 36.47 16.49
N TRP A 44 21.12 35.36 17.21
CA TRP A 44 21.30 34.03 16.62
C TRP A 44 20.04 33.45 15.96
N PHE A 45 18.85 33.97 16.30
CA PHE A 45 17.59 33.47 15.75
C PHE A 45 17.41 33.89 14.27
N THR A 46 17.94 35.05 13.88
CA THR A 46 17.81 35.56 12.51
C THR A 46 18.85 34.95 11.55
N LEU A 47 20.06 34.62 12.04
CA LEU A 47 21.14 34.07 11.21
C LEU A 47 20.99 32.56 10.92
N ARG A 48 20.34 31.81 11.83
CA ARG A 48 19.98 30.39 11.63
C ARG A 48 18.83 30.21 10.63
N ARG A 49 18.01 31.24 10.42
CA ARG A 49 16.90 31.22 9.46
C ARG A 49 17.42 31.29 8.01
N GLN A 50 18.43 32.12 7.76
CA GLN A 50 18.99 32.33 6.42
C GLN A 50 19.77 31.11 5.88
N SER A 51 20.45 30.38 6.76
CA SER A 51 21.20 29.16 6.40
C SER A 51 20.27 27.95 6.17
N VAL A 52 19.12 27.86 6.85
CA VAL A 52 18.11 26.81 6.61
C VAL A 52 17.34 27.04 5.30
N PHE A 53 17.07 28.29 4.92
CA PHE A 53 16.44 28.57 3.62
C PHE A 53 17.37 28.23 2.44
N LEU A 54 18.67 28.46 2.57
CA LEU A 54 19.66 28.09 1.54
C LEU A 54 19.75 26.57 1.36
N THR A 55 19.69 25.77 2.43
CA THR A 55 19.73 24.31 2.31
C THR A 55 18.45 23.74 1.71
N ILE A 56 17.27 24.26 2.09
CA ILE A 56 15.99 23.84 1.49
C ILE A 56 15.96 24.18 -0.01
N ALA A 57 16.45 25.36 -0.41
CA ALA A 57 16.50 25.78 -1.81
C ALA A 57 17.44 24.92 -2.66
N VAL A 58 18.59 24.51 -2.12
CA VAL A 58 19.54 23.64 -2.83
C VAL A 58 18.99 22.21 -2.96
N VAL A 59 18.35 21.67 -1.91
CA VAL A 59 17.77 20.31 -1.94
C VAL A 59 16.55 20.23 -2.87
N SER A 60 15.70 21.27 -2.91
CA SER A 60 14.59 21.31 -3.87
C SER A 60 15.09 21.41 -5.31
N ALA A 61 16.14 22.19 -5.58
CA ALA A 61 16.73 22.27 -6.92
C ALA A 61 17.34 20.94 -7.39
N LEU A 62 18.07 20.22 -6.52
CA LEU A 62 18.65 18.91 -6.88
C LEU A 62 17.58 17.83 -7.11
N THR A 63 16.48 17.83 -6.35
CA THR A 63 15.40 16.85 -6.52
C THR A 63 14.60 17.09 -7.81
N ILE A 64 14.39 18.35 -8.19
CA ILE A 64 13.71 18.73 -9.44
C ILE A 64 14.58 18.36 -10.66
N ALA A 65 15.89 18.58 -10.62
CA ALA A 65 16.80 18.18 -11.68
C ALA A 65 16.91 16.65 -11.84
N GLY A 66 16.87 15.90 -10.72
CA GLY A 66 16.89 14.43 -10.75
C GLY A 66 15.60 13.81 -11.31
N ALA A 67 14.45 14.38 -10.99
CA ALA A 67 13.15 13.87 -11.45
C ALA A 67 12.92 14.11 -12.96
N THR A 68 13.39 15.24 -13.50
CA THR A 68 13.24 15.56 -14.93
C THR A 68 14.11 14.68 -15.83
N ALA A 69 15.35 14.35 -15.42
CA ALA A 69 16.19 13.39 -16.13
C ALA A 69 15.64 11.95 -16.08
N GLY A 70 15.02 11.57 -14.95
CA GLY A 70 14.36 10.26 -14.79
C GLY A 70 13.12 10.07 -15.66
N LEU A 71 12.31 11.13 -15.81
CA LEU A 71 11.07 11.09 -16.60
C LEU A 71 11.34 11.01 -18.12
N VAL A 72 12.37 11.71 -18.63
CA VAL A 72 12.69 11.72 -20.07
C VAL A 72 13.25 10.37 -20.56
N VAL A 73 13.96 9.62 -19.71
CA VAL A 73 14.46 8.27 -20.05
C VAL A 73 13.39 7.20 -19.79
N GLY A 74 12.47 7.42 -18.83
CA GLY A 74 11.37 6.50 -18.52
C GLY A 74 10.29 6.43 -19.60
N LEU A 75 10.00 7.53 -20.31
CA LEU A 75 8.91 7.59 -21.29
C LEU A 75 9.16 6.78 -22.58
N ARG A 76 10.39 6.33 -22.86
CA ARG A 76 10.65 5.44 -24.02
C ARG A 76 10.36 3.96 -23.74
N LYS A 77 10.13 3.55 -22.49
CA LYS A 77 9.88 2.13 -22.12
C LYS A 77 8.47 1.85 -21.58
N SER A 78 7.55 2.81 -21.74
CA SER A 78 6.14 2.65 -21.36
C SER A 78 5.16 2.82 -22.55
N ALA A 79 5.64 2.63 -23.78
CA ALA A 79 4.82 2.68 -25.00
C ALA A 79 4.35 1.28 -25.49
N SER A 80 4.40 0.24 -24.65
CA SER A 80 4.00 -1.11 -25.08
C SER A 80 3.24 -1.94 -24.03
N ASN A 81 2.47 -1.31 -23.13
CA ASN A 81 1.41 -1.96 -22.34
C ASN A 81 0.49 -0.89 -21.71
N SER A 82 -0.04 0.01 -22.54
CA SER A 82 -1.23 0.77 -22.14
C SER A 82 -2.39 -0.21 -22.25
N ALA A 83 -2.76 -0.77 -21.10
CA ALA A 83 -4.06 -1.39 -20.90
C ALA A 83 -5.12 -0.44 -21.46
N THR A 84 -5.75 -0.85 -22.55
CA THR A 84 -7.04 -0.34 -22.98
C THR A 84 -8.02 -0.65 -21.85
N SER A 85 -8.30 0.36 -21.03
CA SER A 85 -9.51 0.40 -20.22
C SER A 85 -10.69 0.62 -21.18
N GLU A 86 -11.17 -0.47 -21.77
CA GLU A 86 -12.50 -0.52 -22.34
C GLU A 86 -13.50 -0.65 -21.19
N SER A 87 -14.32 0.38 -21.05
CA SER A 87 -15.55 0.32 -20.26
C SER A 87 -16.56 -0.51 -21.06
N VAL A 88 -16.59 -1.81 -20.82
CA VAL A 88 -17.66 -2.67 -21.35
C VAL A 88 -18.70 -2.84 -20.25
N CYS A 89 -19.59 -1.86 -20.13
CA CYS A 89 -20.95 -2.15 -19.67
C CYS A 89 -21.66 -2.83 -20.83
N GLY A 90 -21.33 -4.11 -21.04
CA GLY A 90 -21.90 -4.97 -22.06
C GLY A 90 -22.31 -6.27 -21.42
N SER A 91 -23.61 -6.51 -21.37
CA SER A 91 -24.18 -7.82 -21.04
C SER A 91 -23.83 -8.80 -22.16
N SER A 92 -22.68 -9.46 -22.07
CA SER A 92 -22.48 -10.74 -22.72
C SER A 92 -22.70 -11.81 -21.66
N HIS A 93 -23.75 -12.60 -21.86
CA HIS A 93 -23.82 -13.96 -21.33
C HIS A 93 -22.72 -14.77 -22.05
N GLU A 94 -21.46 -14.43 -21.79
CA GLU A 94 -20.35 -15.26 -22.18
C GLU A 94 -20.33 -16.38 -21.15
N THR A 95 -20.85 -17.54 -21.55
CA THR A 95 -20.63 -18.79 -20.85
C THR A 95 -19.12 -18.98 -20.80
N TYR A 96 -18.48 -18.43 -19.77
CA TYR A 96 -17.06 -18.57 -19.54
C TYR A 96 -16.84 -20.04 -19.17
N VAL A 97 -16.59 -20.84 -20.20
CA VAL A 97 -16.07 -22.18 -20.06
C VAL A 97 -14.72 -22.00 -19.40
N ILE A 98 -14.71 -22.21 -18.09
CA ILE A 98 -13.46 -22.43 -17.37
C ILE A 98 -12.91 -23.71 -18.02
N ASN A 99 -11.96 -23.59 -18.95
CA ASN A 99 -11.19 -24.72 -19.47
C ASN A 99 -10.30 -25.39 -18.40
N GLY A 100 -10.54 -25.07 -17.13
CA GLY A 100 -10.10 -25.77 -15.92
C GLY A 100 -11.28 -26.12 -15.00
N SER A 101 -12.47 -26.44 -15.56
CA SER A 101 -13.62 -26.98 -14.83
C SER A 101 -13.24 -28.36 -14.30
N SER A 102 -12.45 -28.37 -13.24
CA SER A 102 -12.34 -29.54 -12.41
C SER A 102 -13.70 -29.66 -11.71
N ILE A 103 -14.43 -30.73 -12.02
CA ILE A 103 -15.73 -31.04 -11.40
C ILE A 103 -15.62 -31.13 -9.86
N LEU A 104 -14.39 -31.30 -9.35
CA LEU A 104 -14.00 -31.32 -7.94
C LEU A 104 -13.36 -30.00 -7.44
N GLY A 105 -13.14 -28.99 -8.29
CA GLY A 105 -12.41 -27.77 -7.92
C GLY A 105 -10.96 -28.03 -7.50
N LYS A 106 -10.27 -28.96 -8.17
CA LYS A 106 -8.87 -29.30 -7.87
C LYS A 106 -7.91 -28.30 -8.51
N TYR A 107 -7.23 -27.53 -7.67
CA TYR A 107 -6.17 -26.61 -8.06
C TYR A 107 -4.82 -27.13 -7.56
N SER A 108 -3.77 -27.01 -8.37
CA SER A 108 -2.44 -27.56 -8.06
C SER A 108 -1.64 -26.73 -7.03
N ARG A 109 -1.97 -25.44 -6.88
CA ARG A 109 -1.20 -24.49 -6.07
C ARG A 109 -2.04 -23.73 -5.06
N ALA A 110 -3.08 -23.06 -5.52
CA ALA A 110 -3.94 -22.23 -4.69
C ALA A 110 -5.32 -22.08 -5.35
N ALA A 111 -6.31 -21.71 -4.56
CA ALA A 111 -7.68 -21.51 -4.98
C ALA A 111 -8.24 -20.23 -4.35
N VAL A 112 -9.09 -19.53 -5.07
CA VAL A 112 -9.89 -18.40 -4.57
C VAL A 112 -11.32 -18.66 -5.00
N ALA A 113 -12.25 -18.53 -4.07
CA ALA A 113 -13.68 -18.68 -4.32
C ALA A 113 -14.40 -17.48 -3.71
N VAL A 114 -15.13 -16.74 -4.56
CA VAL A 114 -16.01 -15.62 -4.19
C VAL A 114 -17.23 -15.62 -5.12
N ASP A 115 -18.26 -14.83 -4.80
CA ASP A 115 -19.55 -14.86 -5.49
C ASP A 115 -19.47 -14.38 -6.95
N SER A 116 -18.49 -13.53 -7.24
CA SER A 116 -18.19 -13.00 -8.57
C SER A 116 -17.02 -13.72 -9.25
N ALA A 117 -17.22 -14.16 -10.51
CA ALA A 117 -16.17 -14.76 -11.32
C ALA A 117 -14.99 -13.80 -11.55
N GLU A 118 -15.26 -12.52 -11.78
CA GLU A 118 -14.22 -11.51 -12.02
C GLU A 118 -13.43 -11.21 -10.74
N CYS A 119 -14.10 -11.18 -9.58
CA CYS A 119 -13.42 -11.00 -8.29
C CYS A 119 -12.55 -12.20 -7.92
N SER A 120 -12.98 -13.42 -8.28
CA SER A 120 -12.14 -14.63 -8.17
C SER A 120 -10.89 -14.53 -9.04
N ARG A 121 -11.01 -14.00 -10.26
CA ARG A 121 -9.88 -13.76 -11.17
C ARG A 121 -8.89 -12.75 -10.60
N ILE A 122 -9.38 -11.66 -10.00
CA ILE A 122 -8.55 -10.65 -9.33
C ILE A 122 -7.76 -11.28 -8.18
N GLY A 123 -8.42 -12.05 -7.30
CA GLY A 123 -7.74 -12.76 -6.22
C GLY A 123 -6.66 -13.72 -6.73
N ARG A 124 -6.93 -14.46 -7.82
CA ARG A 124 -5.92 -15.32 -8.48
C ARG A 124 -4.71 -14.52 -8.96
N VAL A 125 -4.91 -13.37 -9.60
CA VAL A 125 -3.81 -12.52 -10.09
C VAL A 125 -2.93 -12.03 -8.93
N ILE A 126 -3.50 -11.74 -7.76
CA ILE A 126 -2.72 -11.36 -6.57
C ILE A 126 -1.85 -12.53 -6.07
N LEU A 127 -2.39 -13.75 -6.04
CA LEU A 127 -1.62 -14.95 -5.70
C LEU A 127 -0.50 -15.23 -6.72
N GLU A 128 -0.75 -15.00 -8.01
CA GLU A 128 0.26 -15.13 -9.08
C GLU A 128 1.39 -14.11 -8.94
N LYS A 129 1.08 -12.90 -8.46
CA LYS A 129 2.04 -11.85 -8.13
C LYS A 129 2.78 -12.09 -6.81
N ASN A 130 2.74 -13.31 -6.28
CA ASN A 130 3.38 -13.69 -5.02
C ASN A 130 2.86 -12.90 -3.81
N GLY A 131 1.60 -12.46 -3.86
CA GLY A 131 0.88 -11.89 -2.72
C GLY A 131 0.54 -12.95 -1.69
N THR A 132 0.24 -12.51 -0.45
CA THR A 132 -0.20 -13.42 0.59
C THR A 132 -1.64 -13.88 0.36
N THR A 133 -2.06 -14.98 1.01
CA THR A 133 -3.46 -15.43 0.98
C THR A 133 -4.41 -14.34 1.49
N MET A 134 -3.95 -13.50 2.43
CA MET A 134 -4.72 -12.38 2.95
C MET A 134 -4.85 -11.24 1.95
N ASP A 135 -3.80 -10.92 1.19
CA ASP A 135 -3.86 -9.89 0.14
C ASP A 135 -4.83 -10.29 -0.97
N ALA A 136 -4.82 -11.57 -1.35
CA ALA A 136 -5.74 -12.11 -2.34
C ALA A 136 -7.18 -12.09 -1.85
N ALA A 137 -7.42 -12.47 -0.59
CA ALA A 137 -8.74 -12.42 0.03
C ALA A 137 -9.26 -10.97 0.13
N LEU A 138 -8.40 -10.01 0.52
CA LEU A 138 -8.78 -8.60 0.63
C LEU A 138 -9.09 -7.99 -0.74
N ALA A 139 -8.26 -8.25 -1.76
CA ALA A 139 -8.51 -7.78 -3.11
C ALA A 139 -9.81 -8.34 -3.68
N ALA A 140 -10.08 -9.63 -3.45
CA ALA A 140 -11.33 -10.26 -3.86
C ALA A 140 -12.54 -9.67 -3.11
N ALA A 141 -12.45 -9.49 -1.78
CA ALA A 141 -13.52 -8.91 -0.96
C ALA A 141 -13.83 -7.44 -1.32
N ILE A 142 -12.82 -6.63 -1.63
CA ILE A 142 -13.04 -5.24 -2.09
C ILE A 142 -13.75 -5.23 -3.44
N CYS A 143 -13.36 -6.13 -4.35
CA CYS A 143 -14.06 -6.29 -5.63
C CYS A 143 -15.52 -6.72 -5.41
N ASP A 144 -15.74 -7.70 -4.53
CA ASP A 144 -17.07 -8.24 -4.26
C ASP A 144 -17.97 -7.21 -3.58
N GLY A 145 -17.42 -6.30 -2.76
CA GLY A 145 -18.15 -5.16 -2.22
C GLY A 145 -18.61 -4.14 -3.28
N VAL A 146 -18.00 -4.13 -4.48
CA VAL A 146 -18.46 -3.32 -5.61
C VAL A 146 -19.46 -4.10 -6.46
N MET A 147 -19.20 -5.36 -6.73
CA MET A 147 -20.06 -6.21 -7.56
C MET A 147 -21.38 -6.58 -6.85
N ASN A 148 -21.30 -6.84 -5.55
CA ASN A 148 -22.36 -7.29 -4.67
C ASN A 148 -22.58 -6.30 -3.52
N ALA A 149 -22.72 -5.01 -3.86
CA ALA A 149 -22.85 -3.91 -2.90
C ALA A 149 -24.06 -4.00 -1.97
N HIS A 150 -25.08 -4.79 -2.33
CA HIS A 150 -26.24 -5.06 -1.48
C HIS A 150 -25.94 -6.05 -0.34
N SER A 151 -24.88 -6.86 -0.48
CA SER A 151 -24.53 -7.96 0.43
C SER A 151 -23.37 -7.56 1.36
N MET A 152 -22.34 -6.93 0.79
CA MET A 152 -21.16 -6.52 1.54
C MET A 152 -20.61 -5.18 1.07
N GLY A 153 -19.81 -4.53 1.90
CA GLY A 153 -19.17 -3.27 1.56
C GLY A 153 -18.37 -2.67 2.71
N ILE A 154 -17.72 -1.54 2.45
CA ILE A 154 -16.85 -0.86 3.41
C ILE A 154 -17.59 -0.29 4.63
N GLY A 155 -18.91 -0.10 4.51
CA GLY A 155 -19.76 0.46 5.58
C GLY A 155 -20.28 -0.59 6.58
N GLY A 156 -20.08 -1.88 6.30
CA GLY A 156 -20.46 -2.96 7.20
C GLY A 156 -19.32 -3.43 8.09
N GLY A 157 -19.47 -4.63 8.63
CA GLY A 157 -18.48 -5.35 9.41
C GLY A 157 -17.95 -6.59 8.70
N CYS A 158 -16.86 -7.14 9.22
CA CYS A 158 -16.28 -8.38 8.71
C CYS A 158 -15.82 -9.29 9.85
N VAL A 159 -15.79 -10.59 9.57
CA VAL A 159 -15.13 -11.60 10.41
C VAL A 159 -14.19 -12.38 9.51
N ILE A 160 -12.91 -12.38 9.84
CA ILE A 160 -11.88 -13.01 9.00
C ILE A 160 -11.17 -14.07 9.82
N THR A 161 -11.23 -15.32 9.38
CA THR A 161 -10.49 -16.42 10.01
C THR A 161 -9.30 -16.80 9.15
N ILE A 162 -8.14 -16.85 9.78
CA ILE A 162 -6.85 -17.08 9.14
C ILE A 162 -6.21 -18.28 9.79
N TYR A 163 -5.81 -19.25 8.97
CA TYR A 163 -5.02 -20.37 9.44
C TYR A 163 -3.58 -20.23 8.97
N SER A 164 -2.65 -20.20 9.92
CA SER A 164 -1.21 -20.23 9.62
C SER A 164 -0.65 -21.61 9.85
N LYS A 165 -0.36 -22.29 8.73
CA LYS A 165 0.30 -23.59 8.73
C LYS A 165 1.70 -23.54 9.37
N LYS A 166 2.41 -22.41 9.28
CA LYS A 166 3.75 -22.26 9.88
C LYS A 166 3.72 -22.39 11.39
N ASN A 167 2.67 -21.86 12.01
CA ASN A 167 2.52 -21.81 13.46
C ASN A 167 1.48 -22.81 13.98
N ASN A 168 0.87 -23.60 13.09
CA ASN A 168 -0.27 -24.48 13.38
C ASN A 168 -1.38 -23.82 14.22
N THR A 169 -1.64 -22.54 13.96
CA THR A 169 -2.59 -21.73 14.73
C THR A 169 -3.60 -21.08 13.82
N ALA A 170 -4.82 -20.96 14.33
CA ALA A 170 -5.89 -20.19 13.72
C ALA A 170 -6.11 -18.90 14.52
N TYR A 171 -6.35 -17.80 13.83
CA TYR A 171 -6.72 -16.52 14.43
C TYR A 171 -7.95 -15.99 13.72
N SER A 172 -8.81 -15.32 14.48
CA SER A 172 -9.99 -14.66 13.94
C SER A 172 -9.93 -13.17 14.26
N ILE A 173 -10.16 -12.36 13.23
CA ILE A 173 -10.28 -10.91 13.31
C ILE A 173 -11.78 -10.60 13.29
N ILE A 174 -12.30 -10.05 14.39
CA ILE A 174 -13.70 -9.64 14.50
C ILE A 174 -13.77 -8.13 14.33
N GLY A 175 -14.11 -7.69 13.13
CA GLY A 175 -14.38 -6.30 12.79
C GLY A 175 -15.88 -6.06 12.63
N ARG A 176 -16.70 -6.55 13.58
CA ARG A 176 -18.14 -6.29 13.59
C ARG A 176 -18.43 -4.86 14.05
N GLU A 177 -19.52 -4.35 13.51
CA GLU A 177 -20.06 -3.04 13.82
C GLU A 177 -20.41 -2.97 15.31
N LYS A 178 -20.26 -1.77 15.88
CA LYS A 178 -20.61 -1.49 17.26
C LYS A 178 -21.70 -0.44 17.29
N ALA A 179 -22.66 -0.63 18.19
CA ALA A 179 -23.67 0.37 18.47
C ALA A 179 -22.99 1.73 18.79
N PRO A 180 -23.45 2.84 18.19
CA PRO A 180 -22.87 4.14 18.43
C PRO A 180 -23.06 4.54 19.90
N ARG A 181 -22.24 5.47 20.40
CA ARG A 181 -22.26 5.90 21.81
C ARG A 181 -23.62 6.43 22.28
N ALA A 182 -24.42 6.99 21.38
CA ALA A 182 -25.75 7.53 21.67
C ALA A 182 -26.87 6.47 21.60
N ALA A 183 -26.56 5.21 21.27
CA ALA A 183 -27.55 4.14 21.23
C ALA A 183 -28.02 3.77 22.65
N ASN A 184 -29.31 3.46 22.77
CA ASN A 184 -29.95 2.98 24.00
C ASN A 184 -30.92 1.84 23.65
N SER A 185 -31.24 0.98 24.62
CA SER A 185 -32.12 -0.18 24.45
C SER A 185 -33.52 0.17 23.95
N THR A 186 -34.01 1.39 24.23
CA THR A 186 -35.35 1.83 23.82
C THR A 186 -35.38 2.58 22.48
N MET A 187 -34.26 2.64 21.73
CA MET A 187 -34.16 3.52 20.56
C MET A 187 -35.17 3.23 19.43
N PHE A 188 -35.68 2.00 19.33
CA PHE A 188 -36.69 1.61 18.33
C PHE A 188 -38.08 1.31 18.89
N VAL A 189 -38.29 1.48 20.21
CA VAL A 189 -39.61 1.25 20.83
C VAL A 189 -40.61 2.27 20.30
N GLY A 190 -41.75 1.79 19.76
CA GLY A 190 -42.78 2.63 19.13
C GLY A 190 -42.37 3.24 17.79
N ARG A 191 -41.21 2.82 17.24
CA ARG A 191 -40.64 3.32 15.97
C ARG A 191 -40.18 2.17 15.09
N GLU A 192 -41.06 1.18 14.90
CA GLU A 192 -40.79 -0.07 14.16
C GLU A 192 -40.39 0.17 12.70
N ASN A 193 -40.94 1.20 12.06
CA ASN A 193 -40.58 1.57 10.69
C ASN A 193 -39.15 2.13 10.55
N MET A 194 -38.41 2.30 11.66
CA MET A 194 -37.00 2.72 11.68
C MET A 194 -36.04 1.62 12.13
N SER A 195 -36.54 0.46 12.58
CA SER A 195 -35.68 -0.69 12.85
C SER A 195 -35.38 -1.43 11.55
N VAL A 196 -34.10 -1.66 11.29
CA VAL A 196 -33.64 -2.62 10.27
C VAL A 196 -33.38 -3.93 10.99
N ALA A 197 -34.13 -4.98 10.63
CA ALA A 197 -33.98 -6.33 11.17
C ALA A 197 -32.92 -7.12 10.40
#